data_AF-A0A2U8FCH0-F1
#
_entry.id   AF-A0A2U8FCH0-F1
#
_cell.length_a   1.000
_cell.length_b   1.000
_cell.length_c   1.000
_cell.angle_alpha   90.00
_cell.angle_beta   90.00
_cell.angle_gamma   90.00
#
_symmetry.space_group_name_H-M   'P 1'
#
loop_
_entity.id
_entity.type
_entity.pdbx_description
1 polymer ?
#
loop_
_entity_poly.entity_id
_entity_poly.type
_entity_poly.pdbx_seq_one_letter_code
_entity_poly.pdbx_strand_id
1 'polypeptide(L)'
;MDYPKSGAKFLEFSQGNVKTFKNNEDLLNLVEFISRLDCLLSPDTGNVHIADYLRIPTLEIVRESAKRRWQGGGWGGVCECVVLPKGWYEDEEGFAKIFLQRAKDFLIQNLT
;
A
#
# COMPACT_ATOMS: atom_id res chain seq x y z
N MET A 1 -6.46 -2.47 7.82
CA MET A 1 -6.67 -1.30 8.70
C MET A 1 -6.94 -1.79 10.09
N ASP A 2 -6.28 -1.21 11.10
CA ASP A 2 -6.61 -1.41 12.51
C ASP A 2 -7.90 -0.65 12.86
N TYR A 3 -9.00 -1.11 12.27
CA TYR A 3 -10.32 -0.57 12.53
C TYR A 3 -10.93 -1.36 13.69
N PRO A 4 -11.29 -0.74 14.82
CA PRO A 4 -11.73 -1.47 16.02
C PRO A 4 -12.90 -2.44 15.79
N LYS A 5 -13.77 -2.16 14.81
CA LYS A 5 -14.90 -3.05 14.48
C LYS A 5 -14.56 -4.15 13.46
N SER A 6 -13.32 -4.21 12.96
CA SER A 6 -12.91 -5.25 11.99
C SER A 6 -12.77 -6.64 12.62
N GLY A 7 -12.61 -6.71 13.95
CA GLY A 7 -12.35 -7.97 14.66
C GLY A 7 -10.97 -8.58 14.36
N ALA A 8 -10.14 -7.92 13.55
CA ALA A 8 -8.79 -8.39 13.23
C ALA A 8 -7.90 -8.31 14.47
N LYS A 9 -7.20 -9.42 14.78
CA LYS A 9 -6.14 -9.45 15.79
C LYS A 9 -4.80 -9.38 15.07
N PHE A 10 -4.10 -8.28 15.25
CA PHE A 10 -2.74 -8.14 14.73
C PHE A 10 -1.76 -8.76 15.71
N LEU A 11 -0.81 -9.55 15.20
CA LEU A 11 0.29 -10.06 16.00
C LEU A 11 1.21 -8.89 16.37
N GLU A 12 1.76 -8.91 17.58
CA GLU A 12 2.85 -7.99 17.91
C GLU A 12 4.09 -8.36 17.11
N PHE A 13 4.74 -7.35 16.52
CA PHE A 13 5.99 -7.54 15.80
C PHE A 13 7.14 -7.66 16.80
N SER A 14 7.94 -8.71 16.68
CA SER A 14 9.17 -8.88 17.47
C SER A 14 10.39 -8.17 16.87
N GLN A 15 10.28 -7.76 15.61
CA GLN A 15 11.34 -7.11 14.85
C GLN A 15 11.44 -5.62 15.22
N GLY A 16 12.62 -5.17 15.67
CA GLY A 16 12.84 -3.80 16.13
C GLY A 16 12.69 -2.72 15.05
N ASN A 17 12.85 -3.09 13.78
CA ASN A 17 12.70 -2.22 12.61
C ASN A 17 11.26 -2.14 12.06
N VAL A 18 10.30 -2.80 12.72
CA VAL A 18 8.88 -2.67 12.39
C VAL A 18 8.22 -1.77 13.44
N LYS A 19 7.49 -0.76 12.98
CA LYS A 19 6.80 0.21 13.84
C LYS A 19 5.37 0.39 13.35
N THR A 20 4.45 0.61 14.29
CA THR A 20 3.06 0.93 13.99
C THR A 20 2.85 2.43 14.17
N PHE A 21 2.50 3.11 13.09
CA PHE A 21 1.94 4.46 13.17
C PHE A 21 0.42 4.37 13.36
N LYS A 22 -0.09 4.93 14.46
CA LYS A 22 -1.53 5.03 14.72
C LYS A 22 -1.99 6.46 14.42
N ASN A 23 -2.71 6.64 13.32
CA ASN A 23 -3.29 7.93 13.00
C ASN A 23 -4.39 8.30 14.01
N ASN A 24 -4.58 9.60 14.24
CA ASN A 24 -5.71 10.15 14.99
C ASN A 24 -6.74 10.75 14.01
N GLU A 25 -7.66 11.57 14.51
CA GLU A 25 -8.66 12.25 13.66
C GLU A 25 -8.08 13.41 12.83
N ASP A 26 -6.80 13.73 13.01
CA ASP A 26 -6.10 14.75 12.25
C ASP A 26 -5.39 14.13 11.04
N LEU A 27 -5.97 14.37 9.86
CA LEU A 27 -5.46 13.90 8.58
C LEU A 27 -4.06 14.43 8.27
N LEU A 28 -3.68 15.61 8.77
CA LEU A 28 -2.38 16.20 8.43
C LEU A 28 -1.22 15.42 9.05
N ASN A 29 -1.44 14.74 10.18
CA ASN A 29 -0.44 13.83 10.75
C ASN A 29 -0.14 12.66 9.81
N LEU A 30 -1.16 12.12 9.15
CA LEU A 30 -1.00 11.05 8.16
C LEU A 30 -0.30 11.56 6.89
N VAL A 31 -0.66 12.77 6.43
CA VAL A 31 -0.02 13.40 5.26
C VAL A 31 1.47 13.64 5.54
N GLU A 32 1.82 14.20 6.69
CA GLU A 32 3.21 14.42 7.09
C GLU A 32 3.95 13.10 7.30
N PHE A 33 3.31 12.06 7.85
CA PHE A 33 3.94 10.76 7.94
C PHE A 33 4.26 10.19 6.56
N ILE A 34 3.30 10.23 5.62
CA ILE A 34 3.50 9.73 4.25
C ILE A 34 4.56 10.55 3.50
N SER A 35 4.66 11.86 3.72
CA SER A 35 5.66 12.73 3.07
C SER A 35 7.11 12.37 3.41
N ARG A 36 7.32 11.62 4.50
CA ARG A 36 8.63 11.16 4.98
C ARG A 36 8.99 9.74 4.54
N LEU A 37 8.09 9.05 3.85
CA LEU A 37 8.33 7.69 3.37
C LEU A 37 9.18 7.72 2.10
N ASP A 38 10.14 6.82 1.99
CA ASP A 38 10.86 6.62 0.73
C ASP A 38 9.98 5.90 -0.31
N CYS A 39 9.03 5.08 0.16
CA CYS A 39 8.05 4.40 -0.70
C CYS A 39 6.80 4.01 0.10
N LEU A 40 5.71 3.72 -0.64
CA LEU A 40 4.48 3.14 -0.09
C LEU A 40 4.15 1.82 -0.79
N LEU A 41 3.94 0.76 0.00
CA LEU A 41 3.34 -0.49 -0.45
C LEU A 41 1.95 -0.59 0.20
N SER A 42 0.87 -0.56 -0.59
CA SER A 42 -0.48 -0.49 -0.02
C SER A 42 -1.55 -1.11 -0.91
N PRO A 43 -2.61 -1.70 -0.35
CA PRO A 43 -3.82 -1.93 -1.12
C PRO A 43 -4.49 -0.60 -1.50
N ASP A 44 -5.37 -0.64 -2.51
CA ASP A 44 -6.24 0.46 -2.94
C ASP A 44 -7.02 1.05 -1.74
N THR A 45 -6.49 2.17 -1.23
CA THR A 45 -6.94 2.88 -0.03
C THR A 45 -6.58 4.36 -0.15
N GLY A 46 -7.15 5.20 0.73
CA GLY A 46 -6.84 6.64 0.77
C GLY A 46 -5.36 6.98 0.87
N ASN A 47 -4.54 6.11 1.47
CA ASN A 47 -3.09 6.33 1.60
C ASN A 47 -2.38 6.37 0.24
N VAL A 48 -2.84 5.56 -0.72
CA VAL A 48 -2.31 5.55 -2.10
C VAL A 48 -2.47 6.91 -2.75
N HIS A 49 -3.63 7.55 -2.57
CA HIS A 49 -3.91 8.85 -3.17
C HIS A 49 -3.12 9.99 -2.52
N ILE A 50 -2.89 9.92 -1.20
CA ILE A 50 -2.01 10.87 -0.50
C ILE A 50 -0.58 10.72 -1.02
N ALA A 51 -0.07 9.49 -1.09
CA ALA A 51 1.27 9.20 -1.60
C ALA A 51 1.45 9.63 -3.06
N ASP A 52 0.48 9.35 -3.93
CA ASP A 52 0.48 9.76 -5.33
C ASP A 52 0.55 11.29 -5.47
N TYR A 53 -0.29 12.02 -4.72
CA TYR A 53 -0.24 13.49 -4.69
C TYR A 53 1.12 14.04 -4.23
N LEU A 54 1.72 13.40 -3.22
CA LEU A 54 3.04 13.74 -2.70
C LEU A 54 4.19 13.19 -3.58
N ARG A 55 3.88 12.47 -4.66
CA ARG A 55 4.82 11.78 -5.57
C ARG A 55 5.75 10.79 -4.87
N ILE A 56 5.27 10.16 -3.79
CA ILE A 56 5.97 9.06 -3.13
C ILE A 56 5.85 7.81 -4.01
N PRO A 57 6.97 7.13 -4.35
CA PRO A 57 6.94 5.88 -5.11
C PRO A 57 5.99 4.87 -4.47
N THR A 58 4.98 4.44 -5.23
CA THR A 58 3.91 3.58 -4.71
C THR A 58 3.75 2.30 -5.51
N LEU A 59 3.77 1.15 -4.83
CA LEU A 59 3.26 -0.11 -5.37
C LEU A 59 1.89 -0.41 -4.75
N GLU A 60 0.87 -0.34 -5.58
CA GLU A 60 -0.52 -0.54 -5.22
C GLU A 60 -0.97 -1.99 -5.46
N ILE A 61 -1.75 -2.57 -4.55
CA ILE A 61 -2.56 -3.76 -4.84
C ILE A 61 -4.00 -3.32 -5.09
N VAL A 62 -4.50 -3.55 -6.31
CA VAL A 62 -5.85 -3.09 -6.70
C VAL A 62 -6.64 -4.22 -7.35
N ARG A 63 -7.94 -4.29 -7.08
CA ARG A 63 -8.83 -5.23 -7.78
C ARG A 63 -9.04 -4.77 -9.21
N GLU A 64 -9.10 -5.70 -10.15
CA GLU A 64 -9.37 -5.39 -11.57
C GLU A 64 -10.65 -4.57 -11.75
N SER A 65 -11.70 -4.90 -10.98
CA SER A 65 -12.99 -4.18 -11.00
C SER A 65 -12.91 -2.75 -10.46
N ALA A 66 -11.91 -2.43 -9.63
CA ALA A 66 -11.70 -1.12 -9.02
C ALA A 66 -10.68 -0.28 -9.79
N LYS A 67 -9.73 -0.92 -10.47
CA LYS A 67 -8.56 -0.31 -11.12
C LYS A 67 -8.87 0.97 -11.89
N ARG A 68 -9.83 0.94 -12.81
CA ARG A 68 -10.14 2.11 -13.67
C ARG A 68 -10.70 3.32 -12.92
N ARG A 69 -11.21 3.12 -11.70
CA ARG A 69 -11.89 4.16 -10.92
C ARG A 69 -11.01 4.68 -9.78
N TRP A 70 -10.21 3.79 -9.20
CA TRP A 70 -9.58 4.03 -7.90
C TRP A 70 -8.06 3.80 -7.89
N GLN A 71 -7.44 3.38 -8.98
CA GLN A 71 -5.96 3.27 -9.00
C GLN A 71 -5.30 4.64 -8.75
N GLY A 72 -4.11 4.62 -8.15
CA GLY A 72 -3.21 5.77 -8.09
C GLY A 72 -2.53 6.09 -9.42
N GLY A 73 -1.55 6.99 -9.37
CA GLY A 73 -0.71 7.39 -10.50
C GLY A 73 -1.24 8.58 -11.30
N GLY A 74 -2.23 9.30 -10.78
CA GLY A 74 -2.84 10.46 -11.46
C GLY A 74 -2.02 11.74 -11.36
N TRP A 75 -1.04 11.82 -10.45
CA TRP A 75 -0.35 13.07 -10.08
C TRP A 75 1.13 13.13 -10.51
N GLY A 76 1.54 12.20 -11.39
CA GLY A 76 2.85 12.22 -12.05
C GLY A 76 4.00 11.65 -11.21
N GLY A 77 3.71 11.00 -10.09
CA GLY A 77 4.67 10.17 -9.35
C GLY A 77 4.84 8.78 -9.96
N VAL A 78 5.81 8.02 -9.46
CA VAL A 78 5.94 6.59 -9.79
C VAL A 78 4.83 5.83 -9.06
N CYS A 79 3.92 5.25 -9.83
CA CYS A 79 2.87 4.38 -9.31
C CYS A 79 2.74 3.13 -10.19
N GLU A 80 2.89 1.97 -9.57
CA GLU A 80 2.69 0.68 -10.21
C GLU A 80 1.63 -0.14 -9.49
N CYS A 81 1.04 -1.12 -10.18
CA CYS A 81 -0.05 -1.91 -9.62
C CYS A 81 0.18 -3.42 -9.79
N VAL A 82 -0.06 -4.17 -8.72
CA VAL A 82 -0.42 -5.59 -8.78
C VAL A 82 -1.93 -5.68 -8.87
N VAL A 83 -2.43 -6.12 -10.03
CA VAL A 83 -3.87 -6.20 -10.29
C VAL A 83 -4.39 -7.57 -9.92
N LEU A 84 -5.35 -7.61 -9.00
CA LEU A 84 -6.03 -8.84 -8.58
C LEU A 84 -7.25 -9.11 -9.48
N PRO A 85 -7.26 -10.20 -10.27
CA PRO A 85 -8.40 -10.55 -11.11
C PRO A 85 -9.59 -11.04 -10.27
N LYS A 86 -10.75 -11.18 -10.91
CA LYS A 86 -11.88 -11.88 -10.27
C LYS A 86 -11.47 -13.32 -9.93
N GLY A 87 -11.78 -13.78 -8.72
CA GLY A 87 -11.44 -15.14 -8.26
C GLY A 87 -10.03 -15.29 -7.68
N TRP A 88 -9.25 -14.21 -7.54
CA TRP A 88 -7.88 -14.28 -7.01
C TRP A 88 -7.74 -14.99 -5.65
N TYR A 89 -8.80 -14.96 -4.82
CA TYR A 89 -8.83 -15.60 -3.50
C TYR A 89 -8.77 -17.13 -3.57
N GLU A 90 -9.03 -17.73 -4.73
CA GLU A 90 -8.86 -19.18 -4.96
C GLU A 90 -7.37 -19.58 -4.99
N ASP A 91 -6.48 -18.62 -5.26
CA ASP A 91 -5.02 -18.77 -5.23
C ASP A 91 -4.37 -17.59 -4.46
N GLU A 92 -4.82 -17.37 -3.22
CA GLU A 92 -4.29 -16.29 -2.38
C GLU A 92 -2.77 -16.40 -2.17
N GLU A 93 -2.24 -17.61 -2.03
CA GLU A 93 -0.80 -17.84 -1.84
C GLU A 93 0.01 -17.48 -3.10
N GLY A 94 -0.49 -17.81 -4.29
CA GLY A 94 0.13 -17.43 -5.56
C GLY A 94 0.18 -15.92 -5.73
N PHE A 95 -0.93 -15.22 -5.46
CA PHE A 95 -0.97 -13.76 -5.54
C PHE A 95 -0.10 -13.08 -4.47
N ALA A 96 0.00 -13.64 -3.27
CA ALA A 96 0.91 -13.16 -2.24
C ALA A 96 2.38 -13.25 -2.71
N LYS A 97 2.78 -14.36 -3.35
CA LYS A 97 4.13 -14.52 -3.93
C LYS A 97 4.40 -13.52 -5.04
N ILE A 98 3.42 -13.30 -5.93
CA ILE A 98 3.52 -12.29 -7.00
C ILE A 98 3.73 -10.91 -6.41
N PHE A 99 2.94 -10.52 -5.40
CA PHE A 99 3.09 -9.23 -4.75
C PHE A 99 4.45 -9.08 -4.07
N LEU A 100 4.90 -10.08 -3.32
CA LEU A 100 6.18 -10.04 -2.63
C LEU A 100 7.36 -9.92 -3.61
N GLN A 101 7.30 -10.64 -4.74
CA GLN A 101 8.32 -10.51 -5.77
C GLN A 101 8.30 -9.09 -6.37
N ARG A 102 7.11 -8.59 -6.73
CA ARG A 102 7.00 -7.26 -7.33
C ARG A 102 7.46 -6.16 -6.37
N ALA A 103 7.15 -6.28 -5.08
CA ALA A 103 7.60 -5.36 -4.05
C ALA A 103 9.12 -5.31 -3.98
N LYS A 104 9.81 -6.45 -4.00
CA LYS A 104 11.28 -6.49 -4.02
C LYS A 104 11.85 -5.77 -5.23
N ASP A 105 11.32 -6.07 -6.42
CA ASP A 105 11.78 -5.44 -7.66
C ASP A 105 11.55 -3.93 -7.63
N PHE A 106 10.37 -3.50 -7.15
CA PHE A 106 10.00 -2.10 -7.03
C PHE A 106 10.93 -1.33 -6.09
N LEU A 107 11.26 -1.91 -4.93
CA LEU A 107 12.19 -1.30 -3.97
C LEU A 107 13.58 -1.14 -4.57
N ILE A 108 14.09 -2.15 -5.29
CA ILE A 108 15.41 -2.07 -5.95
C ILE A 108 15.43 -0.94 -7.00
N GLN A 109 14.35 -0.80 -7.76
CA GLN A 109 14.24 0.17 -8.86
C GLN A 109 14.10 1.63 -8.39
N ASN A 110 13.51 1.85 -7.21
CA ASN A 110 13.10 3.19 -6.78
C ASN A 110 13.78 3.70 -5.51
N LEU A 111 14.54 2.87 -4.79
CA LEU A 111 15.22 3.23 -3.54
C LEU A 111 16.76 3.16 -3.63
N THR A 112 17.32 3.19 -4.83
CA THR A 112 18.77 3.18 -5.08
C THR A 112 19.34 4.56 -5.38
#